data_AF-A0A8K0IWQ7-F1
#
_entry.id   AF-A0A8K0IWQ7-F1
#
_cell.length_a   1.000
_cell.length_b   1.000
_cell.length_c   1.000
_cell.angle_alpha   90.00
_cell.angle_beta   90.00
_cell.angle_gamma   90.00
#
_symmetry.space_group_name_H-M   'P 1'
#
loop_
_entity.id
_entity.type
_entity.pdbx_description
1 polymer ?
#
loop_
_entity_poly.entity_id
_entity_poly.type
_entity_poly.pdbx_seq_one_letter_code
_entity_poly.pdbx_strand_id
1 'polypeptide(L)'
;MGAAGRERGVLKLVHPGGFVEVHRQPVAAADIMAKNPRHSITGTDVFRNPRLVVRPDALLKTGDVFYIVPNRTLYRLMQTSNGV
;
A
#
# COMPACT_ATOMS: atom_id res chain seq x y z
N MET A 1 -21.22 -12.15 -4.89
CA MET A 1 -19.95 -12.47 -4.19
C MET A 1 -18.87 -12.61 -5.26
N GLY A 2 -18.19 -11.51 -5.61
CA GLY A 2 -17.19 -11.51 -6.67
C GLY A 2 -15.86 -11.97 -6.10
N ALA A 3 -15.41 -13.17 -6.47
CA ALA A 3 -14.05 -13.60 -6.22
C ALA A 3 -13.12 -12.49 -6.72
N ALA A 4 -12.27 -11.97 -5.83
CA ALA A 4 -11.25 -10.97 -6.14
C ALA A 4 -10.26 -11.61 -7.12
N GLY A 5 -10.65 -11.67 -8.39
CA GLY A 5 -9.91 -12.28 -9.47
C GLY A 5 -8.53 -11.67 -9.51
N ARG A 6 -7.52 -12.53 -9.50
CA ARG A 6 -6.16 -12.18 -9.87
C ARG A 6 -6.21 -11.78 -11.35
N GLU A 7 -6.48 -10.51 -11.62
CA GLU A 7 -6.13 -9.91 -12.91
C GLU A 7 -4.61 -9.96 -12.99
N ARG A 8 -4.09 -11.05 -13.57
CA ARG A 8 -2.65 -11.21 -13.81
C ARG A 8 -2.23 -10.05 -14.71
N GLY A 9 -1.41 -9.15 -14.17
CA GLY A 9 -0.88 -8.00 -14.93
C GLY A 9 -1.46 -6.65 -14.57
N VAL A 10 -2.15 -6.48 -13.43
CA VAL A 10 -2.48 -5.14 -12.91
C VAL A 10 -1.89 -4.90 -11.53
N LEU A 11 -1.45 -3.67 -11.28
CA LEU A 11 -1.07 -3.18 -9.96
C LEU A 11 -2.35 -2.80 -9.21
N LYS A 12 -2.47 -3.22 -7.94
CA LYS A 12 -3.59 -2.85 -7.07
C LYS A 12 -3.12 -2.01 -5.90
N LEU A 13 -3.79 -0.88 -5.67
CA LEU A 13 -3.59 0.02 -4.53
C LEU A 13 -4.87 0.02 -3.70
N VAL A 14 -4.78 -0.52 -2.48
CA VAL A 14 -5.93 -0.56 -1.57
C VAL A 14 -5.90 0.65 -0.66
N HIS A 15 -6.91 1.50 -0.82
CA HIS A 15 -7.11 2.74 -0.06
C HIS A 15 -7.80 2.48 1.29
N PRO A 16 -7.70 3.43 2.23
CA PRO A 16 -8.51 3.40 3.45
C PRO A 16 -10.00 3.26 3.13
N GLY A 17 -10.71 2.39 3.86
CA GLY A 17 -12.12 2.09 3.59
C GLY A 17 -12.35 0.99 2.54
N GLY A 18 -11.29 0.40 1.98
CA GLY A 18 -11.38 -0.79 1.13
C GLY A 18 -11.58 -0.51 -0.37
N PHE A 19 -11.53 0.76 -0.78
CA PHE A 19 -11.51 1.11 -2.20
C PHE A 19 -10.22 0.61 -2.87
N VAL A 20 -10.32 0.05 -4.07
CA VAL A 20 -9.18 -0.51 -4.81
C VAL A 20 -8.99 0.29 -6.10
N GLU A 21 -7.85 0.98 -6.18
CA GLU A 21 -7.36 1.61 -7.40
C GLU A 21 -6.53 0.60 -8.19
N VAL A 22 -6.75 0.52 -9.51
CA VAL A 22 -6.12 -0.47 -10.39
C VAL A 22 -5.37 0.22 -11.52
N HIS A 23 -4.12 -0.17 -11.73
CA HIS A 23 -3.26 0.32 -12.80
C HIS A 23 -2.84 -0.83 -13.72
N ARG A 24 -2.93 -0.62 -15.04
CA ARG A 24 -2.49 -1.61 -16.05
C ARG A 24 -1.01 -1.48 -16.43
N GLN A 25 -0.33 -0.47 -15.88
CA GLN A 25 1.09 -0.21 -16.09
C GLN A 25 1.78 -0.01 -14.73
N PRO A 26 3.10 -0.23 -14.64
CA PRO A 26 3.85 0.13 -13.45
C PRO A 26 3.74 1.63 -13.14
N VAL A 27 3.73 1.99 -11.86
CA VAL A 27 3.58 3.38 -11.40
C VAL A 27 4.68 3.72 -10.40
N ALA A 28 5.23 4.93 -10.47
CA ALA A 28 6.20 5.38 -9.48
C ALA A 28 5.51 5.59 -8.12
N ALA A 29 6.13 5.10 -7.05
CA ALA A 29 5.61 5.29 -5.69
C ALA A 29 5.47 6.79 -5.35
N ALA A 30 6.42 7.62 -5.80
CA ALA A 30 6.37 9.07 -5.63
C ALA A 30 5.09 9.71 -6.21
N ASP A 31 4.60 9.26 -7.37
CA ASP A 31 3.38 9.82 -7.99
C ASP A 31 2.14 9.50 -7.16
N ILE A 32 2.06 8.28 -6.62
CA ILE A 32 0.97 7.88 -5.72
C ILE A 32 1.07 8.65 -4.40
N MET A 33 2.26 8.82 -3.84
CA MET A 33 2.48 9.60 -2.61
C MET A 33 2.16 11.08 -2.80
N ALA A 34 2.48 11.68 -3.95
CA ALA A 34 2.15 13.07 -4.25
C ALA A 34 0.64 13.32 -4.26
N LYS A 35 -0.15 12.36 -4.75
CA LYS A 35 -1.63 12.39 -4.67
C LYS A 35 -2.16 12.13 -3.27
N ASN A 36 -1.37 11.50 -2.40
CA ASN A 36 -1.77 11.06 -1.06
C ASN A 36 -0.77 11.55 0.02
N PRO A 37 -0.59 12.86 0.22
CA PRO A 37 0.55 13.43 0.97
C PRO A 37 0.59 13.08 2.48
N ARG A 38 -0.52 12.58 3.04
CA ARG A 38 -0.62 12.15 4.46
C ARG A 38 -0.59 10.63 4.62
N HIS A 39 -0.29 9.91 3.54
CA HIS A 39 -0.29 8.46 3.50
C HIS A 39 1.07 7.95 3.05
N SER A 40 1.32 6.70 3.43
CA SER A 40 2.46 5.92 3.02
C SER A 40 1.98 4.70 2.24
N ILE A 41 2.83 4.20 1.35
CA ILE A 41 2.56 2.97 0.59
C ILE A 41 3.27 1.83 1.31
N THR A 42 2.58 0.72 1.55
CA THR A 42 3.15 -0.43 2.27
C THR A 42 2.84 -1.73 1.56
N GLY A 43 3.64 -2.76 1.87
CA GLY A 43 3.32 -4.14 1.52
C GLY A 43 2.04 -4.63 2.23
N THR A 44 1.58 -5.82 1.82
CA THR A 44 0.39 -6.45 2.40
C THR A 44 0.60 -6.99 3.81
N ASP A 45 1.85 -7.10 4.25
CA ASP A 45 2.28 -7.55 5.57
C ASP A 45 2.37 -6.44 6.63
N VAL A 46 1.98 -5.20 6.29
CA VAL A 46 2.08 -4.01 7.16
C VAL A 46 1.47 -4.19 8.55
N PHE A 47 0.41 -4.98 8.68
CA PHE A 47 -0.22 -5.25 9.98
C PHE A 47 0.60 -6.19 10.88
N ARG A 48 1.54 -6.93 10.31
CA ARG A 48 2.51 -7.78 11.03
C ARG A 48 3.85 -7.08 11.18
N ASN A 49 4.28 -6.31 10.18
CA ASN A 49 5.54 -5.59 10.17
C ASN A 49 5.37 -4.14 9.65
N PRO A 50 4.95 -3.20 10.52
CA PRO A 50 4.60 -1.84 10.11
C PRO A 50 5.80 -0.97 9.70
N ARG A 51 7.03 -1.48 9.87
CA ARG A 51 8.26 -0.77 9.50
C ARG A 51 8.59 -0.87 8.00
N LEU A 52 7.96 -1.80 7.28
CA LEU A 52 8.23 -2.03 5.85
C LEU A 52 7.39 -1.09 4.97
N VAL A 53 7.89 0.14 4.83
CA VAL A 53 7.30 1.17 3.97
C VAL A 53 8.00 1.18 2.60
N VAL A 54 7.24 1.34 1.53
CA VAL A 54 7.79 1.47 0.18
C VAL A 54 8.48 2.81 0.04
N ARG A 55 9.67 2.82 -0.57
CA ARG A 55 10.44 4.05 -0.82
C ARG A 55 9.85 4.83 -2.01
N PRO A 56 9.92 6.17 -2.02
CA PRO A 56 9.37 6.98 -3.11
C PRO A 56 10.03 6.71 -4.47
N ASP A 57 11.30 6.29 -4.49
CA ASP A 57 12.03 5.91 -5.69
C ASP A 57 11.62 4.53 -6.27
N ALA A 58 10.76 3.78 -5.59
CA ALA A 58 10.33 2.48 -6.05
C ALA A 58 9.34 2.58 -7.23
N LEU A 59 9.48 1.64 -8.17
CA LEU A 59 8.49 1.39 -9.21
C LEU A 59 7.55 0.26 -8.78
N LEU A 60 6.27 0.58 -8.59
CA LEU A 60 5.23 -0.38 -8.23
C LEU A 60 4.86 -1.18 -9.47
N LYS A 61 5.10 -2.50 -9.46
CA LYS A 61 4.93 -3.35 -10.64
C LYS A 61 3.51 -3.90 -10.72
N THR A 62 3.11 -4.25 -11.94
CA THR A 62 1.86 -4.97 -12.16
C THR A 62 1.94 -6.38 -11.58
N GLY A 63 0.81 -6.90 -11.08
CA GLY A 63 0.75 -8.17 -10.35
C GLY A 63 0.93 -8.01 -8.83
N ASP A 64 1.47 -6.88 -8.38
CA ASP A 64 1.63 -6.58 -6.96
C ASP A 64 0.40 -5.88 -6.37
N VAL A 65 0.26 -6.01 -5.05
CA VAL A 65 -0.77 -5.35 -4.25
C VAL A 65 -0.09 -4.56 -3.14
N PHE A 66 -0.46 -3.30 -3.00
CA PHE A 66 0.01 -2.43 -1.92
C PHE A 66 -1.16 -1.78 -1.18
N TYR A 67 -0.93 -1.42 0.07
CA TYR A 67 -1.84 -0.59 0.84
C TYR A 67 -1.39 0.86 0.84
N ILE A 68 -2.36 1.76 0.76
CA ILE A 68 -2.18 3.18 1.08
C ILE A 68 -2.67 3.37 2.51
N VAL A 69 -1.73 3.64 3.42
CA VAL A 69 -1.97 3.66 4.86
C VAL A 69 -1.76 5.07 5.41
N PRO A 70 -2.69 5.64 6.19
CA PRO A 70 -2.47 6.93 6.83
C PRO A 70 -1.26 6.87 7.77
N ASN A 71 -0.42 7.91 7.76
CA ASN A 71 0.78 7.95 8.59
C ASN A 71 0.47 7.77 10.09
N ARG A 72 -0.68 8.28 10.54
CA ARG A 72 -1.17 8.08 11.92
C ARG A 72 -1.43 6.61 12.26
N THR A 73 -1.90 5.83 11.29
CA THR A 73 -2.15 4.39 11.47
C THR A 73 -0.83 3.64 11.59
N LEU A 74 0.15 3.93 10.73
CA LEU A 74 1.50 3.35 10.84
C LEU A 74 2.14 3.67 12.19
N TYR A 75 2.10 4.94 12.60
CA TYR A 75 2.61 5.37 13.90
C TYR A 75 1.99 4.58 15.07
N ARG A 76 0.69 4.30 15.03
CA ARG A 76 0.01 3.48 16.04
C ARG A 76 0.44 2.01 15.97
N LEU A 77 0.49 1.42 14.78
CA LEU A 77 0.92 0.04 14.59
C LEU A 77 2.35 -0.17 15.12
N MET A 78 3.26 0.77 14.87
CA MET A 78 4.63 0.72 15.35
C MET A 78 4.71 0.76 16.89
N GLN A 79 3.90 1.59 17.55
CA GLN A 79 3.85 1.66 19.02
C GLN A 79 3.31 0.37 19.63
N THR A 80 2.26 -0.22 19.06
CA THR A 80 1.71 -1.49 19.55
C THR A 80 2.68 -2.65 19.31
N SER A 81 3.45 -2.63 18.22
CA SER A 81 4.44 -3.68 17.91
C SER A 81 5.69 -3.67 18.81
N ASN A 82 5.94 -2.57 19.54
CA ASN A 82 7.09 -2.41 20.44
C ASN A 82 6.78 -2.77 21.91
N GLY A 83 5.54 -3.16 22.22
CA GLY A 83 5.16 -3.65 23.55
C GLY A 83 5.14 -5.18 23.59
N VAL A 84 6.33 -5.78 23.70
CA VAL A 84 6.51 -7.16 24.18
C VAL A 84 7.42 -7.09 25.40
#